data_AF-A0A4R5W7V2-F1
#
_entry.id   AF-A0A4R5W7V2-F1
#
_cell.length_a   1.000
_cell.length_b   1.000
_cell.length_c   1.000
_cell.angle_alpha   90.00
_cell.angle_beta   90.00
_cell.angle_gamma   90.00
#
_symmetry.space_group_name_H-M   'P 1'
#
loop_
_entity.id
_entity.type
_entity.pdbx_description
1 polymer ?
#
loop_
_entity_poly.entity_id
_entity_poly.type
_entity_poly.pdbx_seq_one_letter_code
_entity_poly.pdbx_strand_id
1 'polypeptide(L)'
;MGDGRAIQRRVRLKRRPVLDRHRVRLRGTLAPSEVDAVFSGDDYCTELARWFGAVPVRSVRTGESSTAVRRDLAGEWHQLAPATRAGLTTRVVVLGAESTGTTTVADILTRHYVARGGAWAATQYVPGYGREYTELKSAANPGVDINELSWNEADFDAIGPEQTRREELAARAGSPVLICDTDAFATAIWKRRYLGVQSSPAWTAVPPRTVYLLTDHAGVPWHDDGMREGDLAVRAAMTEWFAEALTTAGHSWVLLTGSLKERVDVAIRTIEPLLALRARFGEPLHGPGFEP
;
A
#
# COMPACT_ATOMS: atom_id res chain seq x y z
N MET A 1 59.19 -2.69 -54.16
CA MET A 1 59.27 -4.06 -53.60
C MET A 1 59.24 -3.94 -52.08
N GLY A 2 58.21 -4.49 -51.45
CA GLY A 2 58.12 -4.81 -50.00
C GLY A 2 58.23 -3.64 -49.00
N ASP A 3 57.63 -3.65 -47.82
CA ASP A 3 56.69 -4.51 -47.10
C ASP A 3 56.38 -3.66 -45.84
N GLY A 4 55.15 -3.26 -45.53
CA GLY A 4 54.25 -4.08 -44.72
C GLY A 4 54.63 -4.10 -43.24
N ARG A 5 54.01 -3.24 -42.41
CA ARG A 5 53.40 -3.58 -41.09
C ARG A 5 52.88 -2.33 -40.37
N ALA A 6 51.59 -2.05 -40.58
CA ALA A 6 50.79 -1.26 -39.65
C ALA A 6 50.49 -2.12 -38.40
N ILE A 7 50.94 -1.67 -37.24
CA ILE A 7 50.61 -2.28 -35.95
C ILE A 7 49.18 -1.83 -35.60
N GLN A 8 48.18 -2.64 -35.97
CA GLN A 8 46.85 -2.54 -35.38
C GLN A 8 46.91 -3.00 -33.92
N ARG A 9 46.86 -2.05 -32.98
CA ARG A 9 46.57 -2.35 -31.58
C ARG A 9 45.12 -2.85 -31.49
N ARG A 10 44.93 -4.18 -31.45
CA ARG A 10 43.67 -4.78 -30.97
C ARG A 10 43.49 -4.37 -29.51
N VAL A 11 42.56 -3.44 -29.25
CA VAL A 11 42.01 -3.22 -27.92
C VAL A 11 41.22 -4.48 -27.56
N ARG A 12 41.85 -5.37 -26.77
CA ARG A 12 41.17 -6.47 -26.09
C ARG A 12 40.22 -5.83 -25.07
N LEU A 13 38.92 -5.76 -25.39
CA LEU A 13 37.90 -5.46 -24.39
C LEU A 13 38.03 -6.49 -23.26
N LYS A 14 38.47 -6.03 -22.08
CA LYS A 14 38.47 -6.83 -20.84
C LYS A 14 37.04 -7.30 -20.59
N ARG A 15 36.82 -8.62 -20.67
CA ARG A 15 35.59 -9.30 -20.23
C ARG A 15 35.25 -8.86 -18.80
N ARG A 16 34.00 -8.46 -18.56
CA ARG A 16 33.57 -7.77 -17.33
C ARG A 16 32.89 -8.74 -16.34
N PRO A 17 33.32 -8.81 -15.07
CA PRO A 17 32.79 -9.76 -14.08
C PRO A 17 31.34 -9.51 -13.60
N VAL A 18 30.77 -8.31 -13.81
CA VAL A 18 29.39 -7.98 -13.39
C VAL A 18 28.34 -8.65 -14.29
N LEU A 19 28.55 -8.64 -15.61
CA LEU A 19 27.70 -9.36 -16.56
C LEU A 19 27.83 -10.86 -16.38
N ASP A 20 29.04 -11.37 -16.10
CA ASP A 20 29.27 -12.79 -15.81
C ASP A 20 28.61 -13.24 -14.50
N ARG A 21 28.52 -12.38 -13.47
CA ARG A 21 27.74 -12.67 -12.24
C ARG A 21 26.23 -12.71 -12.49
N HIS A 22 25.68 -11.81 -13.31
CA HIS A 22 24.27 -11.88 -13.73
C HIS A 22 23.99 -13.13 -14.56
N ARG A 23 24.92 -13.54 -15.43
CA ARG A 23 24.86 -14.75 -16.25
C ARG A 23 24.81 -16.04 -15.43
N VAL A 24 25.68 -16.17 -14.43
CA VAL A 24 25.71 -17.33 -13.53
C VAL A 24 24.43 -17.39 -12.70
N ARG A 25 23.90 -16.25 -12.24
CA ARG A 25 22.66 -16.20 -11.47
C ARG A 25 21.43 -16.57 -12.31
N LEU A 26 21.29 -16.01 -13.52
CA LEU A 26 20.16 -16.33 -14.41
C LEU A 26 20.14 -17.83 -14.80
N ARG A 27 21.30 -18.42 -15.05
CA ARG A 27 21.41 -19.87 -15.35
C ARG A 27 21.22 -20.78 -14.14
N GLY A 28 21.51 -20.30 -12.93
CA GLY A 28 21.39 -21.10 -11.70
C GLY A 28 20.02 -21.04 -11.02
N THR A 29 19.17 -20.06 -11.35
CA THR A 29 17.86 -19.85 -10.68
C THR A 29 16.69 -20.45 -11.47
N LEU A 30 16.85 -20.59 -12.79
CA LEU A 30 15.92 -21.33 -13.62
C LEU A 30 16.34 -22.80 -13.56
N ALA A 31 15.45 -23.71 -13.15
CA ALA A 31 15.60 -25.12 -13.47
C ALA A 31 15.88 -25.28 -14.97
N PRO A 32 16.52 -26.36 -15.46
CA PRO A 32 16.98 -26.49 -16.84
C PRO A 32 15.80 -26.73 -17.80
N SER A 33 14.84 -25.82 -17.84
CA SER A 33 14.00 -25.61 -19.01
C SER A 33 14.87 -24.90 -20.03
N GLU A 34 15.13 -25.53 -21.18
CA GLU A 34 15.70 -24.85 -22.34
C GLU A 34 14.80 -23.65 -22.67
N VAL A 35 15.40 -22.46 -22.82
CA VAL A 35 14.68 -21.24 -23.20
C VAL A 35 14.60 -21.23 -24.71
N ASP A 36 13.41 -21.43 -25.28
CA ASP A 36 13.22 -21.52 -26.74
C ASP A 36 13.29 -20.14 -27.42
N ALA A 37 12.80 -19.09 -26.76
CA ALA A 37 12.71 -17.75 -27.32
C ALA A 37 12.87 -16.64 -26.27
N VAL A 38 13.38 -15.48 -26.71
CA VAL A 38 13.46 -14.25 -25.91
C VAL A 38 12.69 -13.15 -26.62
N PHE A 39 11.73 -12.55 -25.92
CA PHE A 39 10.91 -11.45 -26.43
C PHE A 39 11.37 -10.11 -25.85
N SER A 40 11.65 -9.12 -26.69
CA SER A 40 11.95 -7.76 -26.25
C SER A 40 11.79 -6.75 -27.39
N GLY A 41 11.37 -5.53 -27.03
CA GLY A 41 11.32 -4.38 -27.93
C GLY A 41 12.62 -3.57 -27.97
N ASP A 42 13.64 -3.98 -27.22
CA ASP A 42 14.94 -3.29 -27.12
C ASP A 42 15.97 -3.90 -28.06
N ASP A 43 16.94 -3.10 -28.48
CA ASP A 43 17.96 -3.50 -29.45
C ASP A 43 18.90 -4.60 -28.95
N TYR A 44 18.97 -4.81 -27.64
CA TYR A 44 19.72 -5.91 -27.04
C TYR A 44 19.01 -7.27 -27.13
N CYS A 45 17.77 -7.36 -27.65
CA CYS A 45 17.00 -8.61 -27.74
C CYS A 45 17.81 -9.76 -28.39
N THR A 46 18.48 -9.49 -29.52
CA THR A 46 19.30 -10.46 -30.23
C THR A 46 20.50 -10.94 -29.39
N GLU A 47 21.16 -10.03 -28.66
CA GLU A 47 22.28 -10.41 -27.81
C GLU A 47 21.83 -11.25 -26.61
N LEU A 48 20.71 -10.87 -25.98
CA LEU A 48 20.14 -11.59 -24.85
C LEU A 48 19.71 -13.01 -25.25
N ALA A 49 19.02 -13.16 -26.38
CA ALA A 49 18.64 -14.46 -26.94
C ALA A 49 19.86 -15.37 -27.15
N ARG A 50 20.97 -14.81 -27.68
CA ARG A 50 22.24 -15.54 -27.85
C ARG A 50 22.79 -16.08 -26.53
N TRP A 51 22.62 -15.39 -25.41
CA TRP A 51 23.12 -15.87 -24.11
C TRP A 51 22.37 -17.11 -23.60
N PHE A 52 21.11 -17.26 -24.00
CA PHE A 52 20.25 -18.38 -23.67
C PHE A 52 20.25 -19.49 -24.72
N GLY A 53 20.84 -19.26 -25.90
CA GLY A 53 20.70 -20.20 -27.03
C GLY A 53 19.30 -20.20 -27.65
N ALA A 54 18.56 -19.10 -27.46
CA ALA A 54 17.15 -18.96 -27.80
C ALA A 54 16.94 -18.18 -29.11
N VAL A 55 15.74 -18.26 -29.69
CA VAL A 55 15.30 -17.44 -30.83
C VAL A 55 14.96 -16.03 -30.36
N PRO A 56 15.52 -14.96 -30.96
CA PRO A 56 15.11 -13.59 -30.66
C PRO A 56 13.78 -13.27 -31.34
N VAL A 57 12.81 -12.76 -30.56
CA VAL A 57 11.53 -12.27 -31.07
C VAL A 57 11.39 -10.80 -30.72
N ARG A 58 11.39 -9.93 -31.74
CA ARG A 58 11.19 -8.49 -31.55
C ARG A 58 9.71 -8.24 -31.25
N SER A 59 9.42 -7.73 -30.05
CA SER A 59 8.07 -7.30 -29.68
C SER A 59 7.90 -5.82 -29.96
N VAL A 60 6.75 -5.42 -30.49
CA VAL A 60 6.41 -4.00 -30.66
C VAL A 60 6.13 -3.42 -29.28
N ARG A 61 6.73 -2.27 -28.95
CA ARG A 61 6.38 -1.53 -27.74
C ARG A 61 4.95 -1.02 -27.88
N THR A 62 4.08 -1.47 -26.99
CA THR A 62 2.75 -0.88 -26.81
C THR A 62 2.91 0.46 -26.09
N GLY A 63 1.93 1.37 -26.18
CA GLY A 63 2.06 2.79 -25.82
C GLY A 63 2.42 3.09 -24.35
N GLU A 64 2.56 2.08 -23.50
CA GLU A 64 2.97 2.22 -22.10
C GLU A 64 4.44 2.65 -21.97
N SER A 65 4.70 3.58 -21.06
CA SER A 65 6.04 4.13 -20.84
C SER A 65 6.36 4.19 -19.36
N SER A 66 7.27 3.30 -18.92
CA SER A 66 7.77 3.33 -17.55
C SER A 66 8.49 4.65 -17.22
N THR A 67 9.09 5.31 -18.21
CA THR A 67 9.70 6.64 -18.04
C THR A 67 8.64 7.72 -17.82
N ALA A 68 7.52 7.68 -18.55
CA ALA A 68 6.41 8.60 -18.32
C ALA A 68 5.82 8.39 -16.91
N VAL A 69 5.57 7.13 -16.52
CA VAL A 69 5.09 6.76 -15.18
C VAL A 69 6.01 7.26 -14.07
N ARG A 70 7.33 7.14 -14.23
CA ARG A 70 8.28 7.64 -13.22
C ARG A 70 8.33 9.17 -13.16
N ARG A 71 8.03 9.86 -14.25
CA ARG A 71 8.01 11.33 -14.32
C ARG A 71 6.73 11.92 -13.75
N ASP A 72 5.59 11.26 -13.98
CA ASP A 72 4.27 11.66 -13.49
C ASP A 72 3.43 10.42 -13.14
N LEU A 73 3.63 9.91 -11.92
CA LEU A 73 2.93 8.72 -11.44
C LEU A 73 1.41 8.89 -11.44
N ALA A 74 0.93 10.07 -11.06
CA ALA A 74 -0.51 10.32 -10.95
C ALA A 74 -1.14 10.50 -12.34
N GLY A 75 -0.50 11.24 -13.25
CA GLY A 75 -0.98 11.41 -14.62
C GLY A 75 -1.02 10.09 -15.39
N GLU A 76 -0.04 9.22 -15.17
CA GLU A 76 0.09 7.94 -15.88
C GLU A 76 -0.46 6.73 -15.10
N TRP A 77 -1.23 6.96 -14.03
CA TRP A 77 -1.75 5.90 -13.16
C TRP A 77 -2.56 4.83 -13.91
N HIS A 78 -3.25 5.24 -14.97
CA HIS A 78 -4.06 4.38 -15.82
C HIS A 78 -3.23 3.29 -16.54
N GLN A 79 -1.95 3.54 -16.80
CA GLN A 79 -1.05 2.57 -17.45
C GLN A 79 -0.63 1.42 -16.52
N LEU A 80 -0.78 1.60 -15.20
CA LEU A 80 -0.33 0.61 -14.22
C LEU A 80 -1.28 -0.60 -14.20
N ALA A 81 -0.69 -1.80 -14.24
CA ALA A 81 -1.43 -3.02 -13.93
C ALA A 81 -2.00 -2.96 -12.50
N PRO A 82 -3.16 -3.60 -12.22
CA PRO A 82 -3.81 -3.53 -10.91
C PRO A 82 -2.89 -3.92 -9.73
N ALA A 83 -2.03 -4.92 -9.92
CA ALA A 83 -1.05 -5.31 -8.89
C ALA A 83 -0.02 -4.21 -8.59
N THR A 84 0.42 -3.47 -9.61
CA THR A 84 1.35 -2.35 -9.46
C THR A 84 0.68 -1.17 -8.77
N ARG A 85 -0.59 -0.88 -9.10
CA ARG A 85 -1.40 0.12 -8.36
C ARG A 85 -1.46 -0.21 -6.88
N ALA A 86 -1.82 -1.45 -6.55
CA ALA A 86 -1.85 -1.90 -5.16
C ALA A 86 -0.49 -1.77 -4.47
N GLY A 87 0.63 -2.03 -5.13
CA GLY A 87 1.96 -1.84 -4.55
C GLY A 87 2.33 -0.36 -4.34
N LEU A 88 1.93 0.53 -5.25
CA LEU A 88 2.33 1.94 -5.24
C LEU A 88 1.35 2.86 -4.50
N THR A 89 0.09 2.45 -4.30
CA THR A 89 -0.91 3.24 -3.60
C THR A 89 -0.47 3.61 -2.18
N THR A 90 -0.60 4.89 -1.89
CA THR A 90 -0.43 5.49 -0.57
C THR A 90 -1.65 5.17 0.28
N ARG A 91 -1.52 4.16 1.15
CA ARG A 91 -2.58 3.76 2.07
C ARG A 91 -2.54 4.62 3.32
N VAL A 92 -3.60 5.39 3.53
CA VAL A 92 -3.84 6.24 4.70
C VAL A 92 -4.93 5.58 5.52
N VAL A 93 -4.64 5.26 6.78
CA VAL A 93 -5.61 4.66 7.68
C VAL A 93 -6.06 5.70 8.69
N VAL A 94 -7.36 5.96 8.76
CA VAL A 94 -7.97 6.73 9.85
C VAL A 94 -8.46 5.72 10.87
N LEU A 95 -8.07 5.88 12.12
CA LEU A 95 -8.52 5.02 13.22
C LEU A 95 -8.72 5.83 14.49
N GLY A 96 -9.42 5.24 15.45
CA GLY A 96 -9.62 5.84 16.75
C GLY A 96 -10.67 5.08 17.52
N ALA A 97 -10.87 5.53 18.77
CA ALA A 97 -11.91 4.99 19.60
C ALA A 97 -13.30 5.34 19.05
N GLU A 98 -14.31 4.77 19.68
CA GLU A 98 -15.69 5.01 19.35
C GLU A 98 -16.07 6.51 19.41
N SER A 99 -16.86 6.95 18.43
CA SER A 99 -17.41 8.30 18.35
C SER A 99 -16.33 9.39 18.48
N THR A 100 -15.17 9.20 17.82
CA THR A 100 -14.06 10.18 17.78
C THR A 100 -13.93 10.89 16.42
N GLY A 101 -14.81 10.60 15.47
CA GLY A 101 -14.86 11.25 14.16
C GLY A 101 -14.10 10.54 13.03
N THR A 102 -13.68 9.28 13.22
CA THR A 102 -12.96 8.46 12.23
C THR A 102 -13.63 8.47 10.85
N THR A 103 -14.89 8.05 10.79
CA THR A 103 -15.68 7.99 9.54
C THR A 103 -15.85 9.35 8.89
N THR A 104 -16.10 10.39 9.69
CA THR A 104 -16.26 11.76 9.19
C THR A 104 -14.96 12.27 8.56
N VAL A 105 -13.82 12.08 9.21
CA VAL A 105 -12.51 12.47 8.68
C VAL A 105 -12.19 11.68 7.41
N ALA A 106 -12.42 10.37 7.40
CA ALA A 106 -12.14 9.52 6.25
C ALA A 106 -12.99 9.87 5.01
N ASP A 107 -14.28 10.16 5.20
CA ASP A 107 -15.17 10.62 4.12
C ASP A 107 -14.71 11.98 3.56
N ILE A 108 -14.39 12.95 4.43
CA ILE A 108 -13.93 14.28 4.00
C ILE A 108 -12.60 14.17 3.23
N LEU A 109 -11.65 13.37 3.72
CA LEU A 109 -10.37 13.13 3.03
C LEU A 109 -10.59 12.50 1.65
N THR A 110 -11.49 11.51 1.57
CA THR A 110 -11.82 10.87 0.28
C THR A 110 -12.36 11.90 -0.70
N ARG A 111 -13.34 12.72 -0.29
CA ARG A 111 -13.91 13.79 -1.13
C ARG A 111 -12.88 14.81 -1.55
N HIS A 112 -11.98 15.20 -0.64
CA HIS A 112 -10.87 16.12 -0.92
C HIS A 112 -9.98 15.61 -2.05
N TYR A 113 -9.61 14.33 -2.04
CA TYR A 113 -8.78 13.75 -3.10
C TYR A 113 -9.56 13.50 -4.39
N VAL A 114 -10.80 13.02 -4.32
CA VAL A 114 -11.68 12.87 -5.51
C VAL A 114 -11.83 14.20 -6.25
N ALA A 115 -11.99 15.31 -5.52
CA ALA A 115 -12.16 16.64 -6.10
C ALA A 115 -10.95 17.14 -6.92
N ARG A 116 -9.78 16.49 -6.81
CA ARG A 116 -8.60 16.82 -7.65
C ARG A 116 -8.76 16.40 -9.11
N GLY A 117 -9.68 15.49 -9.42
CA GLY A 117 -9.92 15.02 -10.79
C GLY A 117 -8.79 14.13 -11.35
N GLY A 118 -8.85 13.82 -12.64
CA GLY A 118 -7.91 12.90 -13.28
C GLY A 118 -7.89 11.53 -12.60
N ALA A 119 -6.71 10.96 -12.37
CA ALA A 119 -6.57 9.68 -11.66
C ALA A 119 -7.12 9.71 -10.23
N TRP A 120 -7.13 10.88 -9.58
CA TRP A 120 -7.61 11.04 -8.21
C TRP A 120 -9.13 10.90 -8.09
N ALA A 121 -9.88 11.08 -9.17
CA ALA A 121 -11.33 10.83 -9.19
C ALA A 121 -11.68 9.37 -8.84
N ALA A 122 -10.73 8.44 -9.02
CA ALA A 122 -10.86 7.04 -8.62
C ALA A 122 -10.47 6.78 -7.15
N THR A 123 -10.20 7.80 -6.32
CA THR A 123 -9.86 7.62 -4.90
C THR A 123 -10.97 6.83 -4.22
N GLN A 124 -10.58 5.71 -3.59
CA GLN A 124 -11.52 4.83 -2.90
C GLN A 124 -11.52 5.10 -1.40
N TYR A 125 -12.68 4.85 -0.79
CA TYR A 125 -12.90 4.80 0.63
C TYR A 125 -13.25 3.37 1.03
N VAL A 126 -12.53 2.80 1.99
CA VAL A 126 -12.81 1.47 2.53
C VAL A 126 -13.43 1.62 3.92
N PRO A 127 -14.74 1.36 4.08
CA PRO A 127 -15.41 1.44 5.36
C PRO A 127 -15.04 0.28 6.29
N GLY A 128 -15.38 0.43 7.56
CA GLY A 128 -14.85 -0.43 8.62
C GLY A 128 -15.68 -1.67 8.70
N TYR A 129 -15.12 -2.81 8.29
CA TYR A 129 -15.85 -4.06 8.25
C TYR A 129 -16.32 -4.52 9.64
N GLY A 130 -15.65 -4.10 10.73
CA GLY A 130 -16.12 -4.35 12.08
C GLY A 130 -17.56 -3.88 12.34
N ARG A 131 -17.98 -2.74 11.75
CA ARG A 131 -19.37 -2.25 11.87
C ARG A 131 -20.34 -3.18 11.15
N GLU A 132 -20.06 -3.48 9.88
CA GLU A 132 -20.88 -4.40 9.07
C GLU A 132 -20.97 -5.79 9.72
N TYR A 133 -19.84 -6.28 10.27
CA TYR A 133 -19.82 -7.55 10.99
C TYR A 133 -20.72 -7.51 12.24
N THR A 134 -20.70 -6.41 12.98
CA THR A 134 -21.59 -6.21 14.15
C THR A 134 -23.06 -6.25 13.74
N GLU A 135 -23.43 -5.61 12.62
CA GLU A 135 -24.79 -5.64 12.07
C GLU A 135 -25.20 -7.07 11.69
N LEU A 136 -24.34 -7.80 10.98
CA LEU A 136 -24.57 -9.20 10.61
C LEU A 136 -24.73 -10.10 11.85
N LYS A 137 -23.91 -9.88 12.87
CA LYS A 137 -23.96 -10.64 14.12
C LYS A 137 -25.22 -10.32 14.93
N SER A 138 -25.62 -9.06 15.01
CA SER A 138 -26.88 -8.64 15.64
C SER A 138 -28.07 -9.28 14.93
N ALA A 139 -28.11 -9.25 13.60
CA ALA A 139 -29.16 -9.90 12.81
C ALA A 139 -29.23 -11.42 13.03
N ALA A 140 -28.08 -12.07 13.27
CA ALA A 140 -28.00 -13.49 13.58
C ALA A 140 -28.41 -13.84 15.03
N ASN A 141 -28.55 -12.84 15.92
CA ASN A 141 -28.92 -13.00 17.33
C ASN A 141 -30.15 -12.13 17.67
N PRO A 142 -31.32 -12.42 17.09
CA PRO A 142 -32.50 -11.60 17.28
C PRO A 142 -32.92 -11.57 18.76
N GLY A 143 -33.20 -10.37 19.26
CA GLY A 143 -33.62 -10.15 20.66
C GLY A 143 -32.47 -9.96 21.65
N VAL A 144 -31.21 -10.05 21.22
CA VAL A 144 -30.04 -9.66 22.02
C VAL A 144 -29.73 -8.20 21.76
N ASP A 145 -29.62 -7.39 22.83
CA ASP A 145 -29.19 -6.00 22.70
C ASP A 145 -27.76 -5.94 22.17
N ILE A 146 -27.42 -4.92 21.38
CA ILE A 146 -26.08 -4.81 20.79
C ILE A 146 -24.98 -4.78 21.85
N ASN A 147 -25.25 -4.19 23.01
CA ASN A 147 -24.31 -4.10 24.13
C ASN A 147 -24.11 -5.44 24.85
N GLU A 148 -24.97 -6.42 24.57
CA GLU A 148 -24.93 -7.77 25.15
C GLU A 148 -24.38 -8.81 24.17
N LEU A 149 -23.97 -8.41 22.96
CA LEU A 149 -23.35 -9.31 22.00
C LEU A 149 -22.04 -9.88 22.56
N SER A 150 -21.99 -11.22 22.64
CA SER A 150 -20.78 -11.93 23.06
C SER A 150 -19.75 -11.96 21.94
N TRP A 151 -18.53 -11.52 22.23
CA TRP A 151 -17.38 -11.53 21.30
C TRP A 151 -16.39 -12.64 21.66
N ASN A 152 -15.79 -13.26 20.64
CA ASN A 152 -14.77 -14.29 20.76
C ASN A 152 -13.67 -14.12 19.69
N GLU A 153 -12.63 -14.94 19.74
CA GLU A 153 -11.48 -14.83 18.83
C GLU A 153 -11.85 -14.98 17.35
N ALA A 154 -12.78 -15.89 17.03
CA ALA A 154 -13.18 -16.16 15.65
C ALA A 154 -13.86 -14.95 14.99
N ASP A 155 -14.51 -14.08 15.77
CA ASP A 155 -15.08 -12.84 15.26
C ASP A 155 -13.97 -11.92 14.70
N PHE A 156 -12.91 -11.71 15.47
CA PHE A 156 -11.79 -10.85 15.07
C PHE A 156 -10.93 -11.48 13.97
N ASP A 157 -10.79 -12.81 13.99
CA ASP A 157 -10.11 -13.57 12.95
C ASP A 157 -10.88 -13.53 11.61
N ALA A 158 -12.18 -13.23 11.62
CA ALA A 158 -12.95 -12.93 10.41
C ALA A 158 -12.79 -11.46 10.00
N ILE A 159 -12.87 -10.52 10.94
CA ILE A 159 -12.89 -9.08 10.64
C ILE A 159 -11.58 -8.59 10.00
N GLY A 160 -10.43 -8.91 10.61
CA GLY A 160 -9.14 -8.36 10.18
C GLY A 160 -8.72 -8.75 8.75
N PRO A 161 -8.77 -10.06 8.39
CA PRO A 161 -8.48 -10.50 7.02
C PRO A 161 -9.45 -9.95 5.99
N GLU A 162 -10.75 -9.85 6.31
CA GLU A 162 -11.73 -9.29 5.38
C GLU A 162 -11.51 -7.80 5.15
N GLN A 163 -11.20 -7.03 6.20
CA GLN A 163 -10.80 -5.63 6.07
C GLN A 163 -9.59 -5.50 5.13
N THR A 164 -8.54 -6.29 5.39
CA THR A 164 -7.32 -6.30 4.55
C THR A 164 -7.63 -6.66 3.09
N ARG A 165 -8.52 -7.64 2.85
CA ARG A 165 -8.94 -8.03 1.50
C ARG A 165 -9.64 -6.87 0.77
N ARG A 166 -10.53 -6.15 1.46
CA ARG A 166 -11.23 -4.98 0.90
C ARG A 166 -10.26 -3.85 0.58
N GLU A 167 -9.31 -3.57 1.46
CA GLU A 167 -8.23 -2.60 1.22
C GLU A 167 -7.42 -2.95 -0.03
N GLU A 168 -7.03 -4.21 -0.19
CA GLU A 168 -6.25 -4.66 -1.36
C GLU A 168 -7.05 -4.57 -2.66
N LEU A 169 -8.34 -4.88 -2.65
CA LEU A 169 -9.19 -4.70 -3.82
C LEU A 169 -9.33 -3.23 -4.19
N ALA A 170 -9.56 -2.37 -3.21
CA ALA A 170 -9.67 -0.93 -3.42
C ALA A 170 -8.35 -0.33 -3.95
N ALA A 171 -7.20 -0.78 -3.46
CA ALA A 171 -5.88 -0.34 -3.94
C ALA A 171 -5.60 -0.76 -5.40
N ARG A 172 -6.14 -1.89 -5.85
CA ARG A 172 -6.02 -2.37 -7.24
C ARG A 172 -6.85 -1.54 -8.22
N ALA A 173 -8.01 -1.06 -7.78
CA ALA A 173 -8.98 -0.36 -8.61
C ALA A 173 -8.86 1.18 -8.51
N GLY A 174 -8.32 1.68 -7.41
CA GLY A 174 -8.37 3.08 -7.05
C GLY A 174 -7.22 3.94 -7.60
N SER A 175 -6.91 4.99 -6.85
CA SER A 175 -5.99 6.06 -7.21
C SER A 175 -4.61 5.92 -6.52
N PRO A 176 -3.67 6.87 -6.74
CA PRO A 176 -2.43 6.96 -5.96
C PRO A 176 -2.62 7.03 -4.44
N VAL A 177 -3.82 7.40 -3.96
CA VAL A 177 -4.20 7.38 -2.54
C VAL A 177 -5.41 6.47 -2.30
N LEU A 178 -5.39 5.79 -1.15
CA LEU A 178 -6.49 5.01 -0.62
C LEU A 178 -6.75 5.45 0.84
N ILE A 179 -8.01 5.71 1.17
CA ILE A 179 -8.43 6.05 2.53
C ILE A 179 -9.17 4.87 3.15
N CYS A 180 -8.69 4.38 4.29
CA CYS A 180 -9.28 3.27 5.03
C CYS A 180 -9.79 3.76 6.40
N ASP A 181 -11.05 3.46 6.73
CA ASP A 181 -11.64 3.56 8.07
C ASP A 181 -12.12 2.15 8.41
N THR A 182 -11.48 1.31 9.19
CA THR A 182 -10.14 1.37 9.78
C THR A 182 -9.27 0.32 9.06
N ASP A 183 -8.41 -0.43 9.76
CA ASP A 183 -7.67 -1.57 9.22
C ASP A 183 -7.57 -2.72 10.23
N ALA A 184 -6.90 -3.81 9.84
CA ALA A 184 -6.68 -4.98 10.71
C ALA A 184 -5.88 -4.66 11.99
N PHE A 185 -5.06 -3.60 12.00
CA PHE A 185 -4.36 -3.16 13.21
C PHE A 185 -5.38 -2.64 14.22
N ALA A 186 -6.36 -1.85 13.77
CA ALA A 186 -7.44 -1.40 14.64
C ALA A 186 -8.31 -2.54 15.16
N THR A 187 -8.59 -3.56 14.34
CA THR A 187 -9.29 -4.76 14.78
C THR A 187 -8.61 -5.44 15.97
N ALA A 188 -7.28 -5.52 15.99
CA ALA A 188 -6.56 -6.11 17.11
C ALA A 188 -6.69 -5.28 18.42
N ILE A 189 -6.86 -3.95 18.33
CA ILE A 189 -7.04 -3.07 19.50
C ILE A 189 -8.46 -3.26 20.04
N TRP A 190 -9.43 -3.40 19.14
CA TRP A 190 -10.79 -3.79 19.50
C TRP A 190 -10.85 -5.18 20.12
N LYS A 191 -10.09 -6.17 19.61
CA LYS A 191 -9.96 -7.51 20.23
C LYS A 191 -9.51 -7.40 21.69
N ARG A 192 -8.51 -6.56 21.98
CA ARG A 192 -8.06 -6.29 23.36
C ARG A 192 -9.18 -5.73 24.24
N ARG A 193 -10.03 -4.82 23.72
CA ARG A 193 -11.17 -4.26 24.48
C ARG A 193 -12.14 -5.37 24.91
N TYR A 194 -12.52 -6.25 23.98
CA TYR A 194 -13.55 -7.26 24.23
C TYR A 194 -13.05 -8.52 24.92
N LEU A 195 -11.85 -8.98 24.60
CA LEU A 195 -11.31 -10.27 25.07
C LEU A 195 -10.18 -10.11 26.10
N GLY A 196 -9.78 -8.87 26.40
CA GLY A 196 -8.69 -8.55 27.33
C GLY A 196 -7.29 -8.65 26.72
N VAL A 197 -6.30 -8.16 27.47
CA VAL A 197 -4.91 -7.93 27.02
C VAL A 197 -4.21 -9.19 26.52
N GLN A 198 -4.50 -10.36 27.08
CA GLN A 198 -3.82 -11.63 26.76
C GLN A 198 -4.19 -12.18 25.37
N SER A 199 -5.28 -11.70 24.78
CA SER A 199 -5.79 -12.17 23.48
C SER A 199 -5.17 -11.44 22.27
N SER A 200 -4.27 -10.49 22.50
CA SER A 200 -3.75 -9.62 21.46
C SER A 200 -2.56 -10.28 20.76
N PRO A 201 -2.68 -10.67 19.47
CA PRO A 201 -1.51 -11.08 18.71
C PRO A 201 -0.56 -9.89 18.55
N ALA A 202 0.72 -10.17 18.33
CA ALA A 202 1.67 -9.12 17.98
C ALA A 202 1.15 -8.36 16.75
N TRP A 203 0.98 -7.04 16.89
CA TRP A 203 0.49 -6.05 15.91
C TRP A 203 1.24 -6.04 14.56
N THR A 204 2.21 -6.94 14.39
CA THR A 204 3.25 -6.94 13.38
C THR A 204 2.85 -7.60 12.06
N ALA A 205 1.66 -8.19 11.97
CA ALA A 205 1.21 -8.93 10.79
C ALA A 205 0.42 -8.08 9.76
N VAL A 206 0.22 -6.78 10.00
CA VAL A 206 -0.46 -5.92 9.03
C VAL A 206 0.48 -5.53 7.88
N PRO A 207 0.01 -5.52 6.62
CA PRO A 207 0.82 -5.01 5.52
C PRO A 207 1.24 -3.54 5.78
N PRO A 208 2.37 -3.08 5.24
CA PRO A 208 2.84 -1.71 5.50
C PRO A 208 1.79 -0.65 5.14
N ARG A 209 1.47 0.23 6.10
CA ARG A 209 0.66 1.44 5.87
C ARG A 209 1.58 2.64 5.70
N THR A 210 1.14 3.66 4.96
CA THR A 210 1.96 4.87 4.80
C THR A 210 1.89 5.73 6.05
N VAL A 211 0.68 5.96 6.57
CA VAL A 211 0.48 6.71 7.81
C VAL A 211 -0.85 6.34 8.46
N TYR A 212 -0.86 6.37 9.78
CA TYR A 212 -2.07 6.30 10.59
C TYR A 212 -2.47 7.68 11.10
N LEU A 213 -3.75 8.00 10.97
CA LEU A 213 -4.36 9.22 11.47
C LEU A 213 -5.25 8.83 12.66
N LEU A 214 -4.75 9.05 13.87
CA LEU A 214 -5.46 8.71 15.10
C LEU A 214 -6.39 9.85 15.51
N THR A 215 -7.70 9.61 15.52
CA THR A 215 -8.67 10.62 15.97
C THR A 215 -8.74 10.70 17.48
N ASP A 216 -8.61 11.92 18.01
CA ASP A 216 -8.69 12.17 19.45
C ASP A 216 -10.14 12.24 19.93
N HIS A 217 -10.38 11.75 21.14
CA HIS A 217 -11.65 11.81 21.85
C HIS A 217 -11.89 13.17 22.52
N ALA A 218 -10.82 13.90 22.88
CA ALA A 218 -10.95 15.16 23.60
C ALA A 218 -11.70 16.22 22.76
N GLY A 219 -12.67 16.87 23.39
CA GLY A 219 -13.49 17.91 22.75
C GLY A 219 -14.48 17.39 21.69
N VAL A 220 -14.65 16.07 21.54
CA VAL A 220 -15.61 15.46 20.61
C VAL A 220 -16.84 14.98 21.38
N PRO A 221 -18.02 15.61 21.18
CA PRO A 221 -19.26 15.15 21.77
C PRO A 221 -19.54 13.69 21.42
N TRP A 222 -20.12 12.96 22.36
CA TRP A 222 -20.62 11.62 22.08
C TRP A 222 -21.82 11.71 21.13
N HIS A 223 -21.75 10.94 20.05
CA HIS A 223 -22.88 10.72 19.16
C HIS A 223 -23.19 9.24 19.10
N ASP A 224 -24.36 8.88 19.60
CA ASP A 224 -24.92 7.54 19.49
C ASP A 224 -25.67 7.39 18.16
N ASP A 225 -25.25 6.42 17.35
CA ASP A 225 -25.89 6.08 16.08
C ASP A 225 -26.73 4.79 16.16
N GLY A 226 -26.99 4.30 17.38
CA GLY A 226 -27.73 3.07 17.67
C GLY A 226 -26.86 1.81 17.68
N MET A 227 -25.57 1.95 17.35
CA MET A 227 -24.61 0.84 17.31
C MET A 227 -23.46 1.03 18.33
N ARG A 228 -23.67 1.85 19.36
CA ARG A 228 -22.60 2.33 20.24
C ARG A 228 -22.75 1.87 21.68
N GLU A 229 -21.62 1.61 22.34
CA GLU A 229 -21.59 1.06 23.72
C GLU A 229 -21.55 2.10 24.85
N GLY A 230 -21.48 3.40 24.53
CA GLY A 230 -21.75 4.48 25.49
C GLY A 230 -20.64 4.84 26.50
N ASP A 231 -19.61 4.01 26.67
CA ASP A 231 -18.58 4.26 27.68
C ASP A 231 -17.60 5.38 27.24
N LEU A 232 -17.61 6.51 27.94
CA LEU A 232 -16.71 7.64 27.67
C LEU A 232 -15.28 7.41 28.17
N ALA A 233 -15.11 6.66 29.26
CA ALA A 233 -13.80 6.40 29.85
C ALA A 233 -12.99 5.43 28.97
N VAL A 234 -13.66 4.44 28.37
CA VAL A 234 -13.00 3.54 27.42
C VAL A 234 -12.55 4.26 26.14
N ARG A 235 -13.18 5.38 25.73
CA ARG A 235 -12.69 6.18 24.58
C ARG A 235 -11.31 6.76 24.84
N ALA A 236 -11.11 7.30 26.04
CA ALA A 236 -9.82 7.84 26.46
C ALA A 236 -8.77 6.73 26.49
N ALA A 237 -9.07 5.62 27.19
CA ALA A 237 -8.17 4.48 27.30
C ALA A 237 -7.82 3.88 25.92
N MET A 238 -8.79 3.71 25.03
CA MET A 238 -8.54 3.21 23.68
C MET A 238 -7.69 4.17 22.85
N THR A 239 -7.88 5.48 22.98
CA THR A 239 -7.03 6.47 22.29
C THR A 239 -5.57 6.29 22.71
N GLU A 240 -5.32 6.09 24.01
CA GLU A 240 -3.99 5.78 24.54
C GLU A 240 -3.46 4.42 24.03
N TRP A 241 -4.30 3.37 24.04
CA TRP A 241 -3.90 2.06 23.54
C TRP A 241 -3.50 2.10 22.06
N PHE A 242 -4.23 2.85 21.23
CA PHE A 242 -3.87 3.06 19.84
C PHE A 242 -2.51 3.76 19.70
N ALA A 243 -2.31 4.87 20.41
CA ALA A 243 -1.07 5.63 20.37
C ALA A 243 0.14 4.80 20.83
N GLU A 244 0.00 4.06 21.92
CA GLU A 244 1.03 3.16 22.46
C GLU A 244 1.35 2.04 21.47
N ALA A 245 0.34 1.37 20.93
CA ALA A 245 0.52 0.26 20.00
C ALA A 245 1.16 0.72 18.69
N LEU A 246 0.72 1.85 18.13
CA LEU A 246 1.28 2.41 16.90
C LEU A 246 2.76 2.76 17.08
N THR A 247 3.09 3.39 18.22
CA THR A 247 4.47 3.76 18.56
C THR A 247 5.34 2.52 18.77
N THR A 248 4.84 1.53 19.51
CA THR A 248 5.56 0.27 19.80
C THR A 248 5.82 -0.53 18.53
N ALA A 249 4.86 -0.57 17.61
CA ALA A 249 5.00 -1.23 16.31
C ALA A 249 5.89 -0.45 15.32
N GLY A 250 6.32 0.77 15.65
CA GLY A 250 7.13 1.62 14.78
C GLY A 250 6.36 2.19 13.58
N HIS A 251 5.03 2.26 13.66
CA HIS A 251 4.23 2.87 12.61
C HIS A 251 4.37 4.39 12.60
N SER A 252 4.35 4.99 11.40
CA SER A 252 4.20 6.45 11.28
C SER A 252 2.76 6.84 11.57
N TRP A 253 2.55 7.72 12.53
CA TRP A 253 1.21 8.15 12.92
C TRP A 253 1.17 9.61 13.40
N VAL A 254 -0.03 10.20 13.33
CA VAL A 254 -0.31 11.56 13.82
C VAL A 254 -1.62 11.56 14.60
N LEU A 255 -1.62 12.22 15.77
CA LEU A 255 -2.84 12.50 16.53
C LEU A 255 -3.60 13.68 15.91
N LEU A 256 -4.89 13.48 15.65
CA LEU A 256 -5.80 14.50 15.13
C LEU A 256 -6.64 15.08 16.28
N THR A 257 -6.26 16.27 16.72
CA THR A 257 -6.89 17.02 17.82
C THR A 257 -7.61 18.28 17.33
N GLY A 258 -8.45 18.86 18.18
CA GLY A 258 -9.14 20.12 17.89
C GLY A 258 -10.44 19.95 17.09
N SER A 259 -10.88 21.00 16.41
CA SER A 259 -12.08 21.01 15.58
C SER A 259 -11.95 20.10 14.36
N LEU A 260 -13.08 19.68 13.78
CA LEU A 260 -13.09 18.84 12.57
C LEU A 260 -12.25 19.44 11.44
N LYS A 261 -12.33 20.76 11.25
CA LYS A 261 -11.55 21.46 10.23
C LYS A 261 -10.05 21.34 10.50
N GLU A 262 -9.60 21.59 11.72
CA GLU A 262 -8.18 21.48 12.10
C GLU A 262 -7.66 20.05 11.92
N ARG A 263 -8.46 19.04 12.30
CA ARG A 263 -8.11 17.63 12.11
C ARG A 263 -7.92 17.28 10.63
N VAL A 264 -8.84 17.69 9.77
CA VAL A 264 -8.74 17.48 8.32
C VAL A 264 -7.54 18.23 7.73
N ASP A 265 -7.31 19.47 8.17
CA ASP A 265 -6.17 20.27 7.72
C ASP A 265 -4.82 19.62 8.11
N VAL A 266 -4.70 19.08 9.33
CA VAL A 266 -3.53 18.31 9.78
C VAL A 266 -3.36 17.03 8.96
N ALA A 267 -4.45 16.30 8.73
CA ALA A 267 -4.42 15.06 7.95
C ALA A 267 -3.92 15.33 6.52
N ILE A 268 -4.46 16.33 5.82
CA ILE A 268 -4.02 16.70 4.47
C ILE A 268 -2.54 17.10 4.49
N ARG A 269 -2.12 17.99 5.40
CA ARG A 269 -0.71 18.40 5.51
C ARG A 269 0.24 17.24 5.80
N THR A 270 -0.25 16.17 6.43
CA THR A 270 0.51 14.94 6.68
C THR A 270 0.59 14.07 5.43
N ILE A 271 -0.51 13.93 4.68
CA ILE A 271 -0.59 13.04 3.52
C ILE A 271 0.15 13.62 2.30
N GLU A 272 0.10 14.94 2.04
CA GLU A 272 0.69 15.53 0.83
C GLU A 272 2.20 15.25 0.66
N PRO A 273 3.06 15.44 1.68
CA PRO A 273 4.48 15.13 1.55
C PRO A 273 4.73 13.64 1.33
N LEU A 274 3.90 12.76 1.91
CA LEU A 274 4.01 11.31 1.75
C LEU A 274 3.66 10.88 0.33
N LEU A 275 2.61 11.46 -0.26
CA LEU A 275 2.29 11.26 -1.68
C LEU A 275 3.45 11.68 -2.58
N ALA A 276 4.02 12.86 -2.33
CA ALA A 276 5.17 13.36 -3.08
C ALA A 276 6.41 12.48 -2.91
N LEU A 277 6.65 11.93 -1.72
CA LEU A 277 7.75 11.01 -1.47
C LEU A 277 7.56 9.68 -2.19
N ARG A 278 6.36 9.10 -2.15
CA ARG A 278 6.05 7.83 -2.80
C ARG A 278 5.99 7.90 -4.33
N ALA A 279 5.80 9.09 -4.88
CA ALA A 279 5.90 9.34 -6.31
C ALA A 279 7.36 9.53 -6.81
N ARG A 280 8.37 9.47 -5.92
CA ARG A 280 9.78 9.56 -6.32
C ARG A 280 10.36 8.19 -6.59
N PHE A 281 10.95 8.03 -7.77
CA PHE A 281 11.69 6.85 -8.17
C PHE A 281 13.18 7.19 -8.26
N GLY A 282 14.04 6.22 -7.96
CA GLY A 282 15.49 6.39 -8.12
C GLY A 282 15.87 6.62 -9.58
N GLU A 283 17.03 7.27 -9.79
CA GLU A 283 17.58 7.44 -11.13
C GLU A 283 17.75 6.08 -11.82
N PRO A 284 17.47 6.00 -13.13
CA PRO A 284 17.78 4.81 -13.91
C PRO A 284 19.25 4.42 -13.75
N LEU A 285 19.54 3.13 -13.82
CA LEU A 285 20.93 2.67 -13.83
C LEU A 285 21.62 3.22 -15.07
N HIS A 286 22.68 4.00 -14.88
CA HIS A 286 23.53 4.50 -15.95
C HIS A 286 24.83 3.70 -16.04
N GLY A 287 25.31 3.47 -17.26
CA GLY A 287 26.58 2.81 -17.52
C GLY A 287 26.61 2.02 -18.83
N PRO A 288 27.77 1.49 -19.25
CA PRO A 288 27.90 0.85 -20.55
C PRO A 288 27.04 -0.42 -20.60
N GLY A 289 26.10 -0.47 -21.54
CA GLY A 289 25.04 -1.49 -21.64
C GLY A 289 23.63 -0.98 -21.29
N PHE A 290 23.51 0.26 -20.82
CA PHE A 290 22.26 0.99 -20.55
C PHE A 290 22.24 2.34 -21.29
N GLU A 291 22.94 2.43 -22.42
CA GLU A 291 22.95 3.61 -23.27
C GLU A 291 21.66 3.64 -24.13
N PRO A 292 21.10 4.84 -24.38
CA PRO A 292 19.78 5.00 -25.00
C PRO A 292 19.72 4.53 -26.45
#